data_AF-A0AAD6ZPY7-F1
#
_entry.id   AF-A0AAD6ZPY7-F1
#
_cell.length_a   1.000
_cell.length_b   1.000
_cell.length_c   1.000
_cell.angle_alpha   90.00
_cell.angle_beta   90.00
_cell.angle_gamma   90.00
#
_symmetry.space_group_name_H-M   'P 1'
#
loop_
_entity.id
_entity.type
_entity.pdbx_description
1 polymer ?
#
loop_
_entity_poly.entity_id
_entity_poly.type
_entity_poly.pdbx_seq_one_letter_code
_entity_poly.pdbx_strand_id
1 'polypeptide(L)'
;ETLEKLYEFNNQPVFAEIKEYAAGSRSQPKSPHDWGGARTRRLLTLAYVLSFLCLLRFDEVLKIQIHDIEWISSTCIKLTLPFRKTNQFGGIKPFYLHLFPEHLAHICPIRALAQWLYVSEITEGYLFRKMSSGDRVSTDKNSHMVRLHSRG
;
A
#
# COMPACT_ATOMS: atom_id res chain seq x y z
N GLU A 1 -6.47 1.50 17.84
CA GLU A 1 -5.24 1.09 18.54
C GLU A 1 -4.17 0.46 17.65
N THR A 2 -4.36 -0.71 17.01
CA THR A 2 -3.25 -1.38 16.26
C THR A 2 -2.73 -0.60 15.05
N LEU A 3 -3.60 -0.08 14.18
CA LEU A 3 -3.19 0.70 13.01
C LEU A 3 -2.60 2.06 13.38
N GLU A 4 -3.08 2.65 14.46
CA GLU A 4 -2.59 3.91 15.02
C GLU A 4 -1.16 3.75 15.54
N LYS A 5 -0.90 2.74 16.37
CA LYS A 5 0.46 2.40 16.83
C LYS A 5 1.42 2.11 15.68
N LEU A 6 0.95 1.39 14.66
CA LEU A 6 1.74 1.12 13.46
C LEU A 6 2.05 2.41 12.68
N TYR A 7 1.07 3.31 12.56
CA TYR A 7 1.23 4.60 11.90
C TYR A 7 2.25 5.47 12.64
N GLU A 8 2.12 5.60 13.96
CA GLU A 8 3.08 6.35 14.80
C GLU A 8 4.49 5.79 14.65
N PHE A 9 4.63 4.45 14.73
CA PHE A 9 5.92 3.78 14.54
C PHE A 9 6.52 4.06 13.16
N ASN A 10 5.74 3.93 12.09
CA ASN A 10 6.21 4.12 10.72
C ASN A 10 6.52 5.58 10.35
N ASN A 11 5.96 6.55 11.09
CA ASN A 11 6.24 7.97 10.89
C ASN A 11 7.43 8.51 11.69
N GLN A 12 8.12 7.66 12.47
CA GLN A 12 9.36 8.06 13.11
C GLN A 12 10.42 8.44 12.05
N PRO A 13 11.25 9.46 12.28
CA PRO A 13 12.22 9.96 11.29
C PRO A 13 13.13 8.86 10.72
N VAL A 14 13.52 7.89 11.56
CA VAL A 14 14.37 6.75 11.17
C VAL A 14 13.76 5.87 10.05
N PHE A 15 12.44 5.84 9.93
CA PHE A 15 11.71 5.07 8.91
C PHE A 15 11.13 5.95 7.79
N ALA A 16 11.21 7.28 7.93
CA ALA A 16 10.72 8.20 6.91
C ALA A 16 11.66 8.27 5.70
N GLU A 17 12.97 8.13 5.92
CA GLU A 17 14.01 8.30 4.91
C GLU A 17 13.98 7.18 3.86
N ILE A 18 13.90 7.57 2.59
CA ILE A 18 14.10 6.66 1.46
C ILE A 18 15.60 6.48 1.26
N LYS A 19 16.13 5.33 1.67
CA LYS A 19 17.55 5.00 1.46
C LYS A 19 17.78 4.50 0.03
N GLU A 20 18.83 4.99 -0.61
CA GLU A 20 19.31 4.39 -1.85
C GLU A 20 19.84 2.98 -1.59
N TYR A 21 19.74 2.13 -2.60
CA TYR A 21 20.21 0.76 -2.48
C TYR A 21 21.74 0.74 -2.34
N ALA A 22 22.21 0.29 -1.18
CA ALA A 22 23.58 -0.15 -0.99
C ALA A 22 23.60 -1.68 -0.90
N ALA A 23 24.51 -2.32 -1.64
CA ALA A 23 24.75 -3.75 -1.52
C ALA A 23 25.30 -4.04 -0.11
N GLY A 24 24.47 -4.61 0.76
CA GLY A 24 24.89 -4.97 2.11
C GLY A 24 25.76 -6.22 2.13
N SER A 25 26.79 -6.22 2.97
CA SER A 25 27.44 -7.45 3.45
C SER A 25 26.43 -8.25 4.27
N ARG A 26 26.37 -9.58 4.07
CA ARG A 26 25.39 -10.51 4.68
C ARG A 26 25.61 -10.74 6.19
N SER A 27 26.35 -9.86 6.88
CA SER A 27 27.03 -10.15 8.15
C SER A 27 26.43 -9.51 9.40
N GLN A 28 25.36 -8.71 9.31
CA GLN A 28 24.73 -8.07 10.48
C GLN A 28 23.42 -8.77 10.84
N PRO A 29 23.21 -9.19 12.11
CA PRO A 29 21.93 -9.72 12.56
C PRO A 29 20.87 -8.63 12.43
N LYS A 30 19.84 -8.89 11.61
CA LYS A 30 18.72 -7.96 11.44
C LYS A 30 17.87 -7.98 12.70
N SER A 31 17.65 -6.81 13.29
CA SER A 31 16.65 -6.68 14.35
C SER A 31 15.27 -7.06 13.79
N PRO A 32 14.36 -7.68 14.57
CA PRO A 32 12.98 -7.85 14.18
C PRO A 32 12.30 -6.55 13.74
N HIS A 33 12.80 -5.40 14.23
CA HIS A 33 12.30 -4.08 13.86
C HIS A 33 12.76 -3.60 12.46
N ASP A 34 13.75 -4.27 11.84
CA ASP A 34 14.27 -4.00 10.49
C ASP A 34 13.55 -4.77 9.38
N TRP A 35 12.31 -5.19 9.65
CA TRP A 35 11.53 -6.06 8.76
C TRP A 35 11.14 -5.40 7.42
N GLY A 36 11.25 -4.08 7.30
CA GLY A 36 10.91 -3.36 6.07
C GLY A 36 11.48 -1.95 6.02
N GLY A 37 11.81 -1.51 4.80
CA GLY A 37 12.22 -0.13 4.51
C GLY A 37 11.04 0.83 4.40
N ALA A 38 11.36 2.08 4.16
CA ALA A 38 10.43 3.20 4.14
C ALA A 38 9.35 3.10 3.05
N ARG A 39 9.66 2.53 1.87
CA ARG A 39 8.68 2.24 0.81
C ARG A 39 7.76 1.08 1.19
N THR A 40 8.33 -0.04 1.66
CA THR A 40 7.56 -1.23 2.08
C THR A 40 6.57 -0.89 3.19
N ARG A 41 6.98 -0.04 4.14
CA ARG A 41 6.08 0.44 5.21
C ARG A 41 4.90 1.23 4.66
N ARG A 42 5.13 2.19 3.77
CA ARG A 42 4.05 2.99 3.12
C ARG A 42 3.13 2.12 2.27
N LEU A 43 3.70 1.17 1.52
CA LEU A 43 2.96 0.17 0.76
C LEU A 43 1.99 -0.58 1.67
N LEU A 44 2.49 -1.12 2.79
CA LEU A 44 1.67 -1.92 3.70
C LEU A 44 0.64 -1.06 4.43
N THR A 45 0.98 0.16 4.84
CA THR A 45 0.01 1.10 5.41
C THR A 45 -1.18 1.29 4.46
N LEU A 46 -0.92 1.58 3.18
CA LEU A 46 -1.99 1.72 2.19
C LEU A 46 -2.78 0.42 2.02
N ALA A 47 -2.09 -0.73 1.93
CA ALA A 47 -2.75 -2.02 1.77
C ALA A 47 -3.68 -2.35 2.95
N TYR A 48 -3.24 -2.12 4.19
CA TYR A 48 -4.06 -2.30 5.38
C TYR A 48 -5.25 -1.34 5.42
N VAL A 49 -5.04 -0.07 5.08
CA VAL A 49 -6.11 0.94 5.05
C VAL A 49 -7.19 0.58 4.01
N LEU A 50 -6.80 0.20 2.79
CA LEU A 50 -7.77 -0.22 1.77
C LEU A 50 -8.47 -1.52 2.14
N SER A 51 -7.75 -2.50 2.70
CA SER A 51 -8.34 -3.74 3.19
C SER A 51 -9.40 -3.47 4.26
N PHE A 52 -9.07 -2.61 5.23
CA PHE A 52 -9.95 -2.27 6.35
C PHE A 52 -11.18 -1.48 5.88
N LEU A 53 -11.00 -0.42 5.11
CA LEU A 53 -12.11 0.47 4.71
C LEU A 53 -13.04 -0.16 3.67
N CYS A 54 -12.50 -0.96 2.74
CA CYS A 54 -13.29 -1.57 1.68
C CYS A 54 -13.73 -3.01 2.00
N LEU A 55 -13.35 -3.53 3.18
CA LEU A 55 -13.57 -4.93 3.59
C LEU A 55 -13.07 -5.91 2.53
N LEU A 56 -11.84 -5.71 2.07
CA LEU A 56 -11.20 -6.51 1.03
C LEU A 56 -10.22 -7.48 1.65
N ARG A 57 -10.14 -8.68 1.06
CA ARG A 57 -9.06 -9.61 1.38
C ARG A 57 -7.74 -9.06 0.84
N PHE A 58 -6.63 -9.44 1.45
CA PHE A 58 -5.33 -8.95 1.03
C PHE A 58 -4.99 -9.29 -0.43
N ASP A 59 -5.36 -10.47 -0.91
CA ASP A 59 -5.13 -10.86 -2.32
C ASP A 59 -5.98 -10.04 -3.31
N GLU A 60 -7.11 -9.50 -2.87
CA GLU A 60 -7.92 -8.56 -3.65
C GLU A 60 -7.25 -7.18 -3.69
N VAL A 61 -6.79 -6.68 -2.53
CA VAL A 61 -6.10 -5.39 -2.43
C VAL A 61 -4.87 -5.36 -3.33
N LEU A 62 -4.05 -6.42 -3.29
CA LEU A 62 -2.82 -6.47 -4.07
C LEU A 62 -3.05 -6.51 -5.59
N LYS A 63 -4.28 -6.79 -6.05
CA LYS A 63 -4.64 -6.76 -7.46
C LYS A 63 -5.13 -5.40 -7.96
N ILE A 64 -5.28 -4.42 -7.08
CA ILE A 64 -5.70 -3.06 -7.46
C ILE A 64 -4.68 -2.46 -8.43
N GLN A 65 -5.17 -1.86 -9.50
CA GLN A 65 -4.39 -1.14 -10.49
C GLN A 65 -4.67 0.36 -10.43
N ILE A 66 -3.78 1.16 -11.01
CA ILE A 66 -3.93 2.62 -11.05
C ILE A 66 -5.21 3.04 -11.76
N HIS A 67 -5.59 2.35 -12.84
CA HIS A 67 -6.82 2.65 -13.58
C HIS A 67 -8.11 2.33 -12.81
N ASP A 68 -8.03 1.55 -11.73
CA ASP A 68 -9.18 1.29 -10.85
C ASP A 68 -9.49 2.50 -9.94
N ILE A 69 -8.57 3.47 -9.87
CA ILE A 69 -8.66 4.66 -9.03
C ILE A 69 -8.93 5.88 -9.91
N GLU A 70 -10.04 6.55 -9.63
CA GLU A 70 -10.41 7.82 -10.25
C GLU A 70 -10.46 8.93 -9.20
N TRP A 71 -9.76 10.03 -9.43
CA TRP A 71 -9.85 11.21 -8.58
C TRP A 71 -11.13 11.97 -8.91
N ILE A 72 -12.06 12.02 -7.96
CA ILE A 72 -13.32 12.78 -8.09
C ILE A 72 -13.09 14.24 -7.66
N SER A 73 -12.23 14.44 -6.66
CA SER A 73 -11.75 15.75 -6.21
C SER A 73 -10.39 15.59 -5.53
N SER A 74 -9.79 16.70 -5.06
CA SER A 74 -8.56 16.65 -4.26
C SER A 74 -8.70 15.88 -2.93
N THR A 75 -9.93 15.63 -2.48
CA THR A 75 -10.25 14.99 -1.19
C THR A 75 -11.08 13.72 -1.33
N CYS A 76 -11.31 13.25 -2.56
CA CYS A 76 -12.16 12.09 -2.82
C CYS A 76 -11.66 11.29 -4.01
N ILE A 77 -11.54 9.98 -3.82
CA ILE A 77 -11.29 9.02 -4.90
C ILE A 77 -12.45 8.03 -5.00
N LYS A 78 -12.68 7.55 -6.22
CA LYS A 78 -13.55 6.42 -6.53
C LYS A 78 -12.67 5.22 -6.87
N LEU A 79 -12.83 4.14 -6.11
CA LEU A 79 -12.15 2.86 -6.33
C LEU A 79 -13.15 1.86 -6.92
N THR A 80 -12.90 1.43 -8.15
CA THR A 80 -13.75 0.49 -8.89
C THR A 80 -13.04 -0.86 -8.97
N LEU A 81 -13.60 -1.91 -8.36
CA LEU A 81 -12.96 -3.23 -8.36
C LEU A 81 -13.68 -4.19 -9.31
N PRO A 82 -13.05 -4.67 -10.40
CA PRO A 82 -13.74 -5.48 -11.41
C PRO A 82 -14.05 -6.92 -10.95
N PHE A 83 -13.52 -7.37 -9.80
CA PHE A 83 -13.49 -8.79 -9.42
C PHE A 83 -14.45 -9.19 -8.28
N ARG A 84 -15.35 -8.31 -7.80
CA ARG A 84 -16.27 -8.68 -6.72
C ARG A 84 -17.40 -9.60 -7.22
N LYS A 85 -17.33 -10.87 -6.81
CA LYS A 85 -18.25 -11.97 -7.16
C LYS A 85 -19.66 -11.92 -6.54
N THR A 86 -20.03 -10.89 -5.79
CA THR A 86 -21.35 -10.82 -5.14
C THR A 86 -22.23 -9.79 -5.80
N ASN A 87 -22.64 -10.08 -7.03
CA ASN A 87 -23.94 -9.57 -7.42
C ASN A 87 -24.65 -10.56 -8.35
N GLN A 88 -25.56 -11.33 -7.76
CA GLN A 88 -26.45 -12.18 -8.55
C GLN A 88 -27.48 -11.35 -9.33
N PHE A 89 -27.67 -10.06 -9.01
CA PHE A 89 -28.74 -9.23 -9.59
C PHE A 89 -28.42 -7.72 -9.72
N GLY A 90 -27.15 -7.28 -9.81
CA GLY A 90 -26.82 -5.85 -9.90
C GLY A 90 -25.36 -5.54 -10.24
N GLY A 91 -25.03 -4.29 -10.53
CA GLY A 91 -23.64 -3.89 -10.81
C GLY A 91 -22.74 -3.94 -9.56
N ILE A 92 -21.42 -4.06 -9.75
CA ILE A 92 -20.45 -3.83 -8.67
C ILE A 92 -20.45 -2.33 -8.36
N LYS A 93 -20.85 -1.94 -7.15
CA LYS A 93 -20.78 -0.53 -6.72
C LYS A 93 -19.33 -0.15 -6.37
N PRO A 94 -18.83 0.99 -6.85
CA PRO A 94 -17.50 1.47 -6.47
C PRO A 94 -17.47 1.96 -5.01
N PHE A 95 -16.28 2.02 -4.43
CA PHE A 95 -16.05 2.65 -3.14
C PHE A 95 -15.67 4.11 -3.33
N TYR A 96 -16.28 5.00 -2.56
CA TYR A 96 -15.87 6.40 -2.47
C TYR A 96 -15.07 6.59 -1.18
N LEU A 97 -13.80 6.94 -1.32
CA LEU A 97 -12.87 7.09 -0.21
C LEU A 97 -12.51 8.56 -0.06
N HIS A 98 -12.72 9.09 1.14
CA HIS A 98 -12.57 10.51 1.44
C HIS A 98 -11.32 10.79 2.25
N LEU A 99 -10.83 12.03 2.14
CA LEU A 99 -9.85 12.58 3.07
C LEU A 99 -10.47 12.63 4.47
N PHE A 100 -9.74 12.11 5.45
CA PHE A 100 -10.18 12.08 6.84
C PHE A 100 -9.59 13.26 7.63
N PRO A 101 -10.21 13.67 8.75
CA PRO A 101 -9.62 14.67 9.64
C PRO A 101 -8.30 14.18 10.26
N GLU A 102 -7.53 15.12 10.81
CA GLU A 102 -6.16 14.84 11.28
C GLU A 102 -6.08 13.77 12.38
N HIS A 103 -7.03 13.74 13.30
CA HIS A 103 -7.09 12.72 14.35
C HIS A 103 -7.32 11.28 13.80
N LEU A 104 -7.73 11.13 12.54
CA LEU A 104 -7.87 9.86 11.84
C LEU A 104 -6.82 9.69 10.71
N ALA A 105 -5.72 10.44 10.74
CA ALA A 105 -4.67 10.35 9.72
C ALA A 105 -4.13 8.92 9.54
N HIS A 106 -4.07 8.14 10.63
CA HIS A 106 -3.58 6.76 10.66
C HIS A 106 -4.41 5.77 9.83
N ILE A 107 -5.66 6.09 9.50
CA ILE A 107 -6.53 5.31 8.61
C ILE A 107 -6.98 6.09 7.38
N CYS A 108 -6.35 7.23 7.09
CA CYS A 108 -6.79 8.07 5.99
C CYS A 108 -6.35 7.48 4.63
N PRO A 109 -7.30 7.09 3.74
CA PRO A 109 -6.96 6.47 2.47
C PRO A 109 -6.26 7.43 1.51
N ILE A 110 -6.67 8.71 1.51
CA ILE A 110 -6.07 9.73 0.64
C ILE A 110 -4.62 10.02 1.02
N ARG A 111 -4.34 10.19 2.32
CA ARG A 111 -2.95 10.43 2.79
C ARG A 111 -2.07 9.21 2.51
N ALA A 112 -2.54 8.01 2.84
CA ALA A 112 -1.79 6.78 2.59
C ALA A 112 -1.51 6.56 1.09
N LEU A 113 -2.49 6.83 0.22
CA LEU A 113 -2.33 6.71 -1.22
C LEU A 113 -1.33 7.73 -1.75
N ALA A 114 -1.47 9.00 -1.37
CA ALA A 114 -0.57 10.07 -1.80
C ALA A 114 0.89 9.78 -1.40
N GLN A 115 1.11 9.36 -0.14
CA GLN A 115 2.44 8.97 0.34
C GLN A 115 3.02 7.81 -0.45
N TRP A 116 2.22 6.80 -0.78
CA TRP A 116 2.68 5.66 -1.57
C TRP A 116 3.01 6.04 -3.01
N LEU A 117 2.13 6.76 -3.70
CA LEU A 117 2.37 7.21 -5.08
C LEU A 117 3.61 8.09 -5.17
N TYR A 118 3.81 8.99 -4.20
CA TYR A 118 4.99 9.85 -4.13
C TYR A 118 6.31 9.06 -4.07
N VAL A 119 6.40 8.04 -3.20
CA VAL A 119 7.67 7.30 -3.03
C VAL A 119 7.87 6.14 -4.02
N SER A 120 6.79 5.67 -4.63
CA SER A 120 6.80 4.55 -5.57
C SER A 120 6.92 4.98 -7.03
N GLU A 121 6.54 6.23 -7.33
CA GLU A 121 6.53 6.82 -8.67
C GLU A 121 5.67 6.00 -9.68
N ILE A 122 4.73 5.21 -9.16
CA ILE A 122 3.85 4.38 -10.00
C ILE A 122 2.78 5.28 -10.63
N THR A 123 2.69 5.23 -11.96
CA THR A 123 1.69 5.96 -12.74
C THR A 123 0.74 5.06 -13.54
N GLU A 124 1.05 3.76 -13.65
CA GLU A 124 0.23 2.77 -14.39
C GLU A 124 0.40 1.34 -13.85
N GLY A 125 -0.49 0.44 -14.26
CA GLY A 125 -0.47 -0.99 -13.88
C GLY A 125 -0.82 -1.22 -12.41
N TYR A 126 -0.26 -2.26 -11.80
CA TYR A 126 -0.52 -2.58 -10.39
C TYR A 126 -0.07 -1.48 -9.44
N LEU A 127 -0.96 -1.11 -8.51
CA LEU A 127 -0.69 -0.17 -7.42
C LEU A 127 0.30 -0.77 -6.41
N PHE A 128 0.16 -2.07 -6.14
CA PHE A 128 1.01 -2.82 -5.22
C PHE A 128 1.99 -3.70 -5.99
N ARG A 129 3.02 -3.10 -6.60
CA ARG A 129 4.04 -3.86 -7.34
C ARG A 129 4.91 -4.70 -6.40
N LYS A 130 5.54 -5.73 -6.97
CA LYS A 130 6.53 -6.54 -6.26
C LYS A 130 7.66 -5.66 -5.72
N MET A 131 8.05 -5.90 -4.47
CA MET A 131 9.22 -5.26 -3.85
C MET A 131 10.46 -6.13 -4.07
N SER A 132 11.53 -5.50 -4.56
CA SER A 132 12.85 -6.10 -4.73
C SER A 132 13.74 -5.83 -3.50
N SER A 133 14.87 -6.52 -3.42
CA SER A 133 15.85 -6.32 -2.35
C SER A 133 16.24 -4.84 -2.20
N GLY A 134 16.35 -4.41 -0.94
CA GLY A 134 16.70 -3.04 -0.59
C GLY A 134 15.56 -2.04 -0.76
N ASP A 135 14.31 -2.47 -0.54
CA ASP A 135 13.15 -1.57 -0.51
C ASP A 135 12.88 -0.86 -1.85
N ARG A 136 13.14 -1.58 -2.96
CA ARG A 136 12.96 -1.08 -4.32
C ARG A 136 11.66 -1.57 -4.93
N VAL A 137 10.94 -0.68 -5.59
CA VAL A 137 9.70 -1.02 -6.31
C VAL A 137 10.07 -1.64 -7.66
N SER A 138 9.40 -2.72 -8.06
CA SER A 138 9.59 -3.33 -9.39
C SER A 138 9.16 -2.38 -10.51
N THR A 139 9.93 -2.36 -11.60
CA THR A 139 9.58 -1.67 -12.85
C THR A 139 8.57 -2.46 -13.68
N ASP A 140 8.44 -3.76 -13.44
CA ASP A 140 7.42 -4.60 -14.08
C ASP A 140 6.02 -4.21 -13.58
N LYS A 141 5.25 -3.56 -14.46
CA LYS A 141 3.88 -3.10 -14.20
C LYS A 141 2.83 -4.22 -14.15
N ASN A 142 3.19 -5.42 -14.62
CA ASN A 142 2.30 -6.59 -14.68
C ASN A 142 2.53 -7.58 -13.53
N SER A 143 3.49 -7.30 -12.64
CA SER A 143 3.72 -8.11 -11.44
C SER A 143 3.31 -7.35 -10.18
N HIS A 144 2.19 -7.76 -9.59
CA HIS A 144 1.83 -7.34 -8.23
C HIS A 144 2.67 -8.08 -7.18
N MET A 145 2.66 -7.54 -5.97
CA MET A 145 3.20 -8.21 -4.80
C MET A 145 2.38 -9.47 -4.54
N VAL A 146 3.05 -10.62 -4.53
CA VAL A 146 2.46 -11.89 -4.12
C VAL A 146 2.74 -12.11 -2.63
N ARG A 147 1.92 -12.92 -1.95
CA ARG A 147 2.31 -13.43 -0.63
C ARG A 147 3.71 -14.03 -0.75
N LEU A 148 4.63 -13.57 0.09
CA LEU A 148 5.91 -14.22 0.28
C LEU A 148 5.61 -15.66 0.68
N HIS A 149 5.73 -16.59 -0.26
CA HIS A 149 5.87 -17.99 0.11
C HIS A 149 7.22 -18.03 0.81
N SER A 150 7.20 -18.18 2.14
CA SER A 150 8.35 -18.66 2.89
C SER A 150 8.77 -19.96 2.22
N ARG A 151 9.82 -19.91 1.39
CA ARG A 151 10.55 -21.12 1.04
C ARG A 151 11.16 -21.57 2.37
N GLY A 152 10.57 -22.63 2.93
CA GLY A 152 11.12 -23.37 4.06
C GLY A 152 12.47 -23.96 3.71
#